data_AF-A0A8B9M5S8-F1
#
_entry.id   AF-A0A8B9M5S8-F1
#
_cell.length_a   1.000
_cell.length_b   1.000
_cell.length_c   1.000
_cell.angle_alpha   90.00
_cell.angle_beta   90.00
_cell.angle_gamma   90.00
#
_symmetry.space_group_name_H-M   'P 1'
#
loop_
_entity.id
_entity.type
_entity.pdbx_description
1 polymer ?
#
loop_
_entity_poly.entity_id
_entity_poly.type
_entity_poly.pdbx_seq_one_letter_code
_entity_poly.pdbx_strand_id
1 'polypeptide(L)'
;MPCPPFTTPNSLTASAHLDHTDSPLETQADSTSWIPLSMGLMNPLGMLSRFHACNLFKKAGLPLLSLILLAHVSANLFFFLIIDPSEVTANYLLGVGRADCTGPVAEVPLMGYANPEQVGSGLLMRLYSRAFIVADLDDSRRVVFVSADIGMVSQRLRLEVLKKLKSKYGELYRQDNVILSGTHTHSGPGGYFQYTLFWITGKGLIRPSLNAIVNGIVKSIDIAHQNMKRGRLFINRGTVENSQINRSPFSYLENPASERSRYSSNTDKEMVMLKMVDENGQELGLISWFAVHPVSMNNTNHLVNSDNVGYASYLFEQEKNKGMLPGEVRVLPSHFRNAKMCMAMGPGNDMFDSTRIIGQNIYLKARELYEKAYQEVTGPLSSAHQWVNMSDVSVELNATHTVKTCKPALGYSFAAGTIDGVGAFNFTQGNLGSRCQYGFIQMGRTWGIPQIDSNPQRHLRTSTAR
;
A
#
# COMPACT_ATOMS: atom_id res chain seq x y z
N MET A 1 15.37 -24.30 -24.11
CA MET A 1 14.28 -24.62 -25.05
C MET A 1 13.73 -23.30 -25.58
N PRO A 2 13.53 -23.10 -26.89
CA PRO A 2 12.93 -21.87 -27.39
C PRO A 2 11.40 -21.91 -27.20
N CYS A 3 10.81 -20.81 -26.74
CA CYS A 3 9.36 -20.64 -26.59
C CYS A 3 8.66 -20.49 -27.96
N PRO A 4 7.39 -20.91 -28.09
CA PRO A 4 6.63 -20.79 -29.34
C PRO A 4 6.15 -19.34 -29.59
N PRO A 5 6.04 -18.90 -30.86
CA PRO A 5 5.56 -17.56 -31.20
C PRO A 5 4.02 -17.49 -31.22
N PHE A 6 3.46 -16.34 -30.83
CA PHE A 6 2.06 -15.98 -31.08
C PHE A 6 1.96 -14.98 -32.23
N THR A 7 1.01 -15.23 -33.12
CA THR A 7 0.65 -14.45 -34.31
C THR A 7 -0.40 -13.38 -33.97
N THR A 8 -0.23 -12.15 -34.47
CA THR A 8 -1.26 -11.10 -34.49
C THR A 8 -1.56 -10.67 -35.95
N PRO A 9 -2.80 -10.31 -36.30
CA PRO A 9 -3.10 -9.64 -37.56
C PRO A 9 -3.27 -8.12 -37.40
N ASN A 10 -2.50 -7.42 -38.22
CA ASN A 10 -2.74 -6.15 -38.93
C ASN A 10 -3.31 -4.89 -38.23
N SER A 11 -2.43 -3.89 -38.26
CA SER A 11 -2.58 -2.46 -38.07
C SER A 11 -3.53 -1.77 -39.06
N LEU A 12 -4.18 -0.70 -38.60
CA LEU A 12 -4.55 0.46 -39.42
C LEU A 12 -4.07 1.74 -38.73
N THR A 13 -3.24 2.48 -39.47
CA THR A 13 -2.65 3.78 -39.14
C THR A 13 -3.61 4.91 -39.42
N ALA A 14 -3.67 5.92 -38.54
CA ALA A 14 -4.15 7.26 -38.88
C ALA A 14 -3.25 8.30 -38.21
N SER A 15 -2.68 9.16 -39.04
CA SER A 15 -1.86 10.32 -38.70
C SER A 15 -2.75 11.54 -38.47
N ALA A 16 -2.44 12.36 -37.47
CA ALA A 16 -2.92 13.73 -37.40
C ALA A 16 -1.86 14.63 -36.73
N HIS A 17 -1.22 15.44 -37.57
CA HIS A 17 -0.52 16.67 -37.20
C HIS A 17 -1.51 17.67 -36.59
N LEU A 18 -1.12 18.38 -35.52
CA LEU A 18 -1.64 19.72 -35.23
C LEU A 18 -0.58 20.54 -34.48
N ASP A 19 -0.39 21.75 -34.99
CA ASP A 19 0.62 22.75 -34.64
C ASP A 19 0.37 23.45 -33.29
N HIS A 20 1.47 23.91 -32.72
CA HIS A 20 1.55 24.80 -31.56
C HIS A 20 1.29 26.26 -31.93
N THR A 21 0.55 26.98 -31.09
CA THR A 21 0.78 28.41 -30.83
C THR A 21 0.45 28.76 -29.37
N ASP A 22 1.43 29.36 -28.69
CA ASP A 22 1.40 29.92 -27.34
C ASP A 22 0.83 31.35 -27.34
N SER A 23 0.14 31.75 -26.26
CA SER A 23 0.37 33.05 -25.57
C SER A 23 -0.35 33.13 -24.21
N PRO A 24 0.12 33.98 -23.27
CA PRO A 24 -0.08 33.84 -21.83
C PRO A 24 -1.17 34.77 -21.26
N LEU A 25 -1.75 34.39 -20.12
CA LEU A 25 -2.57 35.28 -19.29
C LEU A 25 -2.16 35.18 -17.81
N GLU A 26 -1.58 36.27 -17.32
CA GLU A 26 -1.51 36.65 -15.91
C GLU A 26 -2.92 36.79 -15.33
N THR A 27 -3.09 36.46 -14.05
CA THR A 27 -3.92 37.27 -13.14
C THR A 27 -3.62 36.90 -11.67
N GLN A 28 -3.21 37.91 -10.92
CA GLN A 28 -3.27 38.00 -9.47
C GLN A 28 -4.72 37.95 -8.97
N ALA A 29 -4.96 37.40 -7.78
CA ALA A 29 -5.86 38.01 -6.79
C ALA A 29 -5.70 37.37 -5.41
N ASP A 30 -5.33 38.22 -4.44
CA ASP A 30 -5.50 38.06 -3.01
C ASP A 30 -6.98 37.87 -2.61
N SER A 31 -7.25 37.21 -1.47
CA SER A 31 -7.83 37.86 -0.28
C SER A 31 -8.38 36.89 0.79
N THR A 32 -7.77 37.04 1.97
CA THR A 32 -8.27 37.00 3.36
C THR A 32 -9.79 36.91 3.66
N SER A 33 -10.12 35.90 4.50
CA SER A 33 -10.91 35.93 5.76
C SER A 33 -12.04 36.96 5.98
N TRP A 34 -13.25 36.48 6.32
CA TRP A 34 -14.23 37.18 7.15
C TRP A 34 -15.14 36.23 7.99
N ILE A 35 -15.09 36.40 9.32
CA ILE A 35 -16.14 36.25 10.36
C ILE A 35 -16.22 37.69 10.94
N PRO A 36 -17.37 38.37 11.22
CA PRO A 36 -18.33 38.02 12.30
C PRO A 36 -19.80 38.46 12.10
N LEU A 37 -20.75 37.93 12.88
CA LEU A 37 -21.41 38.64 14.00
C LEU A 37 -22.54 37.85 14.68
N SER A 38 -22.71 38.21 15.95
CA SER A 38 -23.60 37.72 17.01
C SER A 38 -24.99 38.38 17.05
N MET A 39 -25.92 37.72 17.76
CA MET A 39 -27.05 38.20 18.62
C MET A 39 -28.25 37.26 18.42
N GLY A 40 -29.05 36.84 19.39
CA GLY A 40 -29.19 37.12 20.82
C GLY A 40 -30.53 36.50 21.30
N LEU A 41 -30.52 35.90 22.50
CA LEU A 41 -31.60 35.74 23.50
C LEU A 41 -33.08 35.64 23.06
N MET A 42 -33.79 34.58 23.52
CA MET A 42 -34.79 34.63 24.61
C MET A 42 -35.71 33.39 24.70
N ASN A 43 -35.87 32.89 25.93
CA ASN A 43 -36.98 32.04 26.42
C ASN A 43 -38.32 32.80 26.33
N PRO A 44 -39.47 32.08 26.29
CA PRO A 44 -40.40 32.27 27.40
C PRO A 44 -41.20 31.02 27.83
N LEU A 45 -41.33 30.88 29.15
CA LEU A 45 -42.48 30.27 29.83
C LEU A 45 -43.56 31.36 30.01
N GLY A 46 -44.85 31.04 29.84
CA GLY A 46 -45.95 31.85 30.38
C GLY A 46 -47.29 31.87 29.62
N MET A 47 -48.22 31.02 30.06
CA MET A 47 -49.66 31.26 30.30
C MET A 47 -50.49 32.21 29.40
N LEU A 48 -51.62 31.68 28.89
CA LEU A 48 -52.98 32.27 28.79
C LEU A 48 -53.91 31.14 28.24
N SER A 49 -54.64 30.37 29.05
CA SER A 49 -55.95 30.63 29.68
C SER A 49 -57.11 30.88 28.71
N ARG A 50 -58.17 30.06 28.87
CA ARG A 50 -59.59 30.18 28.45
C ARG A 50 -59.97 29.75 27.03
N PHE A 51 -60.58 28.56 26.92
CA PHE A 51 -61.86 28.39 26.21
C PHE A 51 -62.71 27.29 26.86
N HIS A 52 -63.77 27.75 27.55
CA HIS A 52 -65.10 27.16 27.75
C HIS A 52 -65.27 25.63 27.72
N ALA A 53 -65.40 25.05 28.92
CA ALA A 53 -66.26 23.90 29.13
C ALA A 53 -67.72 24.38 29.20
N CYS A 54 -68.56 23.99 28.25
CA CYS A 54 -70.01 23.98 28.43
C CYS A 54 -70.64 22.83 27.65
N ASN A 55 -71.03 21.80 28.41
CA ASN A 55 -72.17 20.91 28.20
C ASN A 55 -72.78 20.80 26.79
N LEU A 56 -72.35 19.80 26.03
CA LEU A 56 -73.13 19.19 24.95
C LEU A 56 -72.86 17.68 24.92
N PHE A 57 -73.33 16.97 25.94
CA PHE A 57 -73.51 15.51 25.89
C PHE A 57 -74.93 15.16 26.33
N LYS A 58 -75.89 15.46 25.46
CA LYS A 58 -77.12 14.69 25.34
C LYS A 58 -77.42 14.52 23.85
N LYS A 59 -77.57 13.26 23.44
CA LYS A 59 -77.93 12.76 22.11
C LYS A 59 -76.78 12.61 21.11
N ALA A 60 -76.04 11.52 21.27
CA ALA A 60 -75.76 10.59 20.17
C ALA A 60 -75.20 9.30 20.79
N GLY A 61 -75.93 8.20 20.69
CA GLY A 61 -75.45 6.89 21.11
C GLY A 61 -74.34 6.42 20.18
N LEU A 62 -73.10 6.78 20.47
CA LEU A 62 -71.94 6.07 19.94
C LEU A 62 -71.51 5.02 20.98
N PRO A 63 -71.29 3.76 20.56
CA PRO A 63 -70.93 2.69 21.48
C PRO A 63 -69.53 2.95 22.06
N LEU A 64 -69.36 2.63 23.34
CA LEU A 64 -68.10 2.78 24.10
C LEU A 64 -66.90 2.11 23.43
N LEU A 65 -67.12 1.15 22.50
CA LEU A 65 -66.08 0.54 21.66
C LEU A 65 -65.39 1.53 20.70
N SER A 66 -66.08 2.56 20.22
CA SER A 66 -65.53 3.49 19.23
C SER A 66 -64.52 4.48 19.82
N LEU A 67 -64.66 4.85 21.10
CA LEU A 67 -63.67 5.67 21.80
C LEU A 67 -62.40 4.87 22.18
N ILE A 68 -62.56 3.58 22.48
CA ILE A 68 -61.42 2.69 22.77
C ILE A 68 -60.62 2.42 21.48
N LEU A 69 -61.28 2.27 20.33
CA LEU A 69 -60.59 2.14 19.04
C LEU A 69 -59.82 3.41 18.66
N LEU A 70 -60.36 4.62 18.88
CA LEU A 70 -59.65 5.87 18.58
C LEU A 70 -58.44 6.11 19.49
N ALA A 71 -58.51 5.70 20.77
CA ALA A 71 -57.37 5.73 21.69
C ALA A 71 -56.31 4.65 21.37
N HIS A 72 -56.71 3.49 20.83
CA HIS A 72 -55.77 2.47 20.36
C HIS A 72 -55.13 2.84 19.02
N VAL A 73 -55.85 3.53 18.13
CA VAL A 73 -55.31 3.97 16.84
C VAL A 73 -54.31 5.12 17.03
N SER A 74 -54.53 6.04 17.97
CA SER A 74 -53.55 7.10 18.28
C SER A 74 -52.33 6.59 19.07
N ALA A 75 -52.50 5.59 19.95
CA ALA A 75 -51.39 4.92 20.62
C ALA A 75 -50.55 4.07 19.64
N ASN A 76 -51.18 3.42 18.66
CA ASN A 76 -50.46 2.68 17.61
C ASN A 76 -49.80 3.63 16.58
N LEU A 77 -50.39 4.78 16.26
CA LEU A 77 -49.74 5.77 15.38
C LEU A 77 -48.54 6.45 16.04
N PHE A 78 -48.52 6.56 17.38
CA PHE A 78 -47.34 7.00 18.14
C PHE A 78 -46.28 5.88 18.30
N PHE A 79 -46.69 4.61 18.32
CA PHE A 79 -45.76 3.47 18.33
C PHE A 79 -45.08 3.21 16.98
N PHE A 80 -45.66 3.67 15.87
CA PHE A 80 -45.04 3.59 14.54
C PHE A 80 -44.12 4.78 14.19
N LEU A 81 -43.99 5.79 15.07
CA LEU A 81 -43.09 6.95 14.90
C LEU A 81 -41.85 6.91 15.81
N ILE A 82 -41.67 5.82 16.56
CA ILE A 82 -40.40 5.48 17.22
C ILE A 82 -39.92 4.15 16.64
N ILE A 83 -39.77 4.10 15.32
CA ILE A 83 -38.68 3.30 14.78
C ILE A 83 -37.45 4.17 15.06
N ASP A 84 -36.86 3.97 16.24
CA ASP A 84 -35.48 4.36 16.49
C ASP A 84 -34.69 3.79 15.30
N PRO A 85 -34.16 4.63 14.40
CA PRO A 85 -33.54 4.16 13.17
C PRO A 85 -32.27 3.46 13.59
N SER A 86 -32.38 2.17 13.94
CA SER A 86 -31.34 1.27 14.46
C SER A 86 -30.03 2.03 14.61
N GLU A 87 -29.83 2.68 15.77
CA GLU A 87 -28.72 3.59 16.02
C GLU A 87 -27.49 3.03 15.30
N VAL A 88 -27.10 3.65 14.17
CA VAL A 88 -26.09 3.08 13.27
C VAL A 88 -24.77 3.24 14.02
N THR A 89 -24.50 2.26 14.87
CA THR A 89 -23.46 2.35 15.88
C THR A 89 -22.14 2.16 15.17
N ALA A 90 -21.41 3.27 14.99
CA ALA A 90 -20.01 3.21 14.63
C ALA A 90 -19.28 2.22 15.54
N ASN A 91 -18.51 1.31 14.96
CA ASN A 91 -17.85 0.24 15.70
C ASN A 91 -16.39 0.59 16.06
N TYR A 92 -15.80 1.58 15.35
CA TYR A 92 -14.40 1.94 15.49
C TYR A 92 -14.15 3.44 15.36
N LEU A 93 -13.01 3.90 15.87
CA LEU A 93 -12.36 5.13 15.44
C LEU A 93 -11.42 4.80 14.26
N LEU A 94 -11.63 5.47 13.13
CA LEU A 94 -10.96 5.23 11.87
C LEU A 94 -10.19 6.48 11.43
N GLY A 95 -8.89 6.34 11.20
CA GLY A 95 -8.03 7.41 10.70
C GLY A 95 -7.38 7.01 9.38
N VAL A 96 -7.34 7.93 8.41
CA VAL A 96 -6.68 7.73 7.12
C VAL A 96 -5.75 8.90 6.82
N GLY A 97 -4.57 8.62 6.27
CA GLY A 97 -3.59 9.64 5.96
C GLY A 97 -2.66 9.25 4.84
N ARG A 98 -2.32 10.21 3.99
CA ARG A 98 -1.36 10.05 2.89
C ARG A 98 -0.30 11.14 2.98
N ALA A 99 0.96 10.76 2.79
CA ALA A 99 2.06 11.72 2.69
C ALA A 99 3.09 11.28 1.65
N ASP A 100 3.73 12.24 1.01
CA ASP A 100 4.84 11.99 0.08
C ASP A 100 6.00 11.30 0.83
N CYS A 101 6.52 10.21 0.27
CA CYS A 101 7.69 9.50 0.74
C CYS A 101 8.74 9.32 -0.39
N THR A 102 8.65 10.13 -1.44
CA THR A 102 9.57 10.13 -2.58
C THR A 102 10.96 10.61 -2.14
N GLY A 103 11.97 9.77 -2.32
CA GLY A 103 13.37 10.14 -2.14
C GLY A 103 13.94 10.95 -3.31
N PRO A 104 15.27 11.08 -3.40
CA PRO A 104 15.90 11.72 -4.55
C PRO A 104 15.60 10.94 -5.85
N VAL A 105 15.38 11.67 -6.94
CA VAL A 105 14.92 11.11 -8.22
C VAL A 105 16.01 11.05 -9.30
N ALA A 106 17.18 11.62 -9.03
CA ALA A 106 18.32 11.68 -9.94
C ALA A 106 19.58 11.15 -9.23
N GLU A 107 20.42 10.43 -9.99
CA GLU A 107 21.73 9.91 -9.56
C GLU A 107 21.69 8.96 -8.34
N VAL A 108 20.53 8.34 -8.09
CA VAL A 108 20.33 7.38 -7.00
C VAL A 108 19.93 6.02 -7.59
N PRO A 109 20.52 4.89 -7.13
CA PRO A 109 20.14 3.57 -7.64
C PRO A 109 18.66 3.29 -7.37
N LEU A 110 17.96 2.71 -8.33
CA LEU A 110 16.60 2.19 -8.09
C LEU A 110 16.67 0.84 -7.38
N MET A 111 15.76 0.60 -6.45
CA MET A 111 15.73 -0.60 -5.61
C MET A 111 14.77 -1.63 -6.20
N GLY A 112 15.26 -2.85 -6.41
CA GLY A 112 14.45 -3.97 -6.87
C GLY A 112 15.25 -4.95 -7.73
N TYR A 113 15.57 -4.53 -8.96
CA TYR A 113 16.20 -5.37 -9.98
C TYR A 113 17.66 -5.73 -9.72
N ALA A 114 18.30 -5.14 -8.70
CA ALA A 114 19.72 -5.34 -8.39
C ALA A 114 20.65 -5.05 -9.59
N ASN A 115 20.24 -4.17 -10.51
CA ASN A 115 21.02 -3.72 -11.65
C ASN A 115 21.85 -2.48 -11.28
N PRO A 116 23.20 -2.55 -11.24
CA PRO A 116 24.06 -1.40 -10.89
C PRO A 116 23.95 -0.20 -11.84
N GLU A 117 23.50 -0.43 -13.07
CA GLU A 117 23.31 0.59 -14.11
C GLU A 117 21.93 1.27 -14.03
N GLN A 118 20.99 0.70 -13.26
CA GLN A 118 19.67 1.28 -13.08
C GLN A 118 19.71 2.42 -12.06
N VAL A 119 20.07 3.59 -12.54
CA VAL A 119 20.16 4.83 -11.75
C VAL A 119 19.01 5.75 -12.12
N GLY A 120 18.32 6.29 -11.12
CA GLY A 120 17.23 7.23 -11.32
C GLY A 120 17.69 8.48 -12.07
N SER A 121 16.88 8.96 -13.01
CA SER A 121 17.15 10.13 -13.85
C SER A 121 15.92 11.01 -14.04
N GLY A 122 14.91 10.88 -13.17
CA GLY A 122 13.66 11.62 -13.31
C GLY A 122 12.52 11.02 -12.49
N LEU A 123 11.35 11.63 -12.64
CA LEU A 123 10.13 11.28 -11.94
C LEU A 123 9.01 11.07 -12.95
N LEU A 124 8.36 9.91 -12.88
CA LEU A 124 7.10 9.66 -13.59
C LEU A 124 5.91 9.87 -12.66
N MET A 125 5.97 9.33 -11.44
CA MET A 125 4.93 9.49 -10.43
C MET A 125 5.54 9.48 -9.02
N ARG A 126 5.00 10.30 -8.13
CA ARG A 126 5.41 10.34 -6.71
C ARG A 126 5.10 9.02 -6.01
N LEU A 127 5.87 8.76 -4.96
CA LEU A 127 5.72 7.62 -4.06
C LEU A 127 5.04 8.10 -2.78
N TYR A 128 3.98 7.42 -2.34
CA TYR A 128 3.24 7.82 -1.15
C TYR A 128 3.30 6.75 -0.06
N SER A 129 3.32 7.22 1.19
CA SER A 129 2.95 6.42 2.35
C SER A 129 1.47 6.64 2.65
N ARG A 130 0.70 5.55 2.75
CA ARG A 130 -0.72 5.55 3.09
C ARG A 130 -0.90 4.81 4.41
N ALA A 131 -1.35 5.52 5.44
CA ALA A 131 -1.58 5.01 6.78
C ALA A 131 -3.07 4.90 7.08
N PHE A 132 -3.42 3.80 7.75
CA PHE A 132 -4.76 3.45 8.17
C PHE A 132 -4.71 3.09 9.65
N ILE A 133 -5.47 3.81 10.46
CA ILE A 133 -5.59 3.59 11.90
C ILE A 133 -6.98 3.08 12.18
N VAL A 134 -7.06 1.96 12.91
CA VAL A 134 -8.30 1.44 13.48
C VAL A 134 -8.12 1.38 14.98
N ALA A 135 -9.06 1.93 15.72
CA ALA A 135 -9.05 1.96 17.17
C ALA A 135 -10.42 1.61 17.75
N ASP A 136 -10.43 1.05 18.96
CA ASP A 136 -11.65 0.86 19.74
C ASP A 136 -12.27 2.24 20.03
N LEU A 137 -13.58 2.30 20.27
CA LEU A 137 -14.30 3.57 20.49
C LEU A 137 -13.85 4.32 21.75
N ASP A 138 -13.40 3.57 22.75
CA ASP A 138 -12.81 4.12 23.98
C ASP A 138 -11.32 4.45 23.83
N ASP A 139 -10.78 4.25 22.63
CA ASP A 139 -9.40 4.50 22.25
C ASP A 139 -8.36 3.64 23.00
N SER A 140 -8.80 2.59 23.70
CA SER A 140 -7.94 1.74 24.53
C SER A 140 -6.96 0.90 23.73
N ARG A 141 -7.36 0.48 22.53
CA ARG A 141 -6.52 -0.29 21.59
C ARG A 141 -6.54 0.36 20.22
N ARG A 142 -5.37 0.43 19.61
CA ARG A 142 -5.18 0.93 18.24
C ARG A 142 -4.29 -0.01 17.44
N VAL A 143 -4.57 -0.16 16.16
CA VAL A 143 -3.69 -0.80 15.18
C VAL A 143 -3.48 0.15 14.02
N VAL A 144 -2.23 0.25 13.54
CA VAL A 144 -1.81 1.05 12.40
C VAL A 144 -1.31 0.11 11.31
N PHE A 145 -1.90 0.20 10.13
CA PHE A 145 -1.39 -0.41 8.91
C PHE A 145 -0.89 0.68 7.97
N VAL A 146 0.35 0.55 7.49
CA VAL A 146 0.93 1.45 6.50
C VAL A 146 1.27 0.67 5.25
N SER A 147 0.81 1.15 4.09
CA SER A 147 1.28 0.73 2.77
C SER A 147 2.08 1.87 2.16
N ALA A 148 3.36 1.64 1.90
CA ALA A 148 4.27 2.64 1.32
C ALA A 148 4.71 2.21 -0.08
N ASP A 149 4.73 3.15 -1.01
CA ASP A 149 5.19 2.96 -2.39
C ASP A 149 6.73 2.82 -2.45
N ILE A 150 7.25 1.73 -1.91
CA ILE A 150 8.68 1.39 -1.83
C ILE A 150 8.89 -0.09 -2.15
N GLY A 151 10.12 -0.46 -2.53
CA GLY A 151 10.48 -1.86 -2.82
C GLY A 151 10.29 -2.80 -1.62
N MET A 152 10.85 -2.46 -0.46
CA MET A 152 10.65 -3.25 0.76
C MET A 152 10.74 -2.35 1.99
N VAL A 153 10.10 -2.73 3.10
CA VAL A 153 10.40 -2.10 4.40
C VAL A 153 11.65 -2.77 4.99
N SER A 154 12.74 -2.01 5.12
CA SER A 154 13.96 -2.51 5.76
C SER A 154 13.81 -2.50 7.29
N GLN A 155 14.55 -3.38 7.99
CA GLN A 155 14.59 -3.36 9.45
C GLN A 155 15.05 -2.01 9.99
N ARG A 156 16.04 -1.38 9.33
CA ARG A 156 16.52 -0.03 9.67
C ARG A 156 15.39 0.98 9.60
N LEU A 157 14.65 0.99 8.49
CA LEU A 157 13.52 1.87 8.27
C LEU A 157 12.46 1.70 9.37
N ARG A 158 12.07 0.45 9.66
CA ARG A 158 11.10 0.14 10.74
C ARG A 158 11.55 0.70 12.09
N LEU A 159 12.80 0.47 12.47
CA LEU A 159 13.33 0.94 13.75
C LEU A 159 13.37 2.47 13.85
N GLU A 160 13.75 3.17 12.77
CA GLU A 160 13.78 4.64 12.75
C GLU A 160 12.37 5.25 12.79
N VAL A 161 11.40 4.65 12.09
CA VAL A 161 9.98 5.06 12.18
C VAL A 161 9.45 4.87 13.59
N LEU A 162 9.62 3.68 14.19
CA LEU A 162 9.14 3.39 15.54
C LEU A 162 9.81 4.29 16.59
N LYS A 163 11.10 4.60 16.43
CA LYS A 163 11.81 5.56 17.29
C LYS A 163 11.16 6.95 17.23
N LYS A 164 10.83 7.44 16.03
CA LYS A 164 10.15 8.74 15.86
C LYS A 164 8.73 8.73 16.40
N LEU A 165 7.97 7.66 16.16
CA LEU A 165 6.62 7.51 16.70
C LEU A 165 6.65 7.49 18.23
N LYS A 166 7.57 6.73 18.85
CA LYS A 166 7.75 6.71 20.30
C LYS A 166 8.10 8.09 20.86
N SER A 167 9.00 8.81 20.18
CA SER A 167 9.37 10.17 20.59
C SER A 167 8.21 11.17 20.52
N LYS A 168 7.22 10.96 19.63
CA LYS A 168 6.11 11.89 19.43
C LYS A 168 4.85 11.49 20.21
N TYR A 169 4.58 10.19 20.32
CA TYR A 169 3.32 9.63 20.81
C TYR A 169 3.48 8.71 22.03
N GLY A 170 4.67 8.62 22.61
CA GLY A 170 4.95 7.74 23.75
C GLY A 170 4.71 6.27 23.41
N GLU A 171 3.91 5.58 24.22
CA GLU A 171 3.61 4.15 24.08
C GLU A 171 2.35 3.85 23.25
N LEU A 172 1.79 4.86 22.58
CA LEU A 172 0.57 4.68 21.76
C LEU A 172 0.83 3.82 20.52
N TYR A 173 1.96 4.06 19.85
CA TYR A 173 2.37 3.35 18.64
C TYR A 173 3.66 2.57 18.90
N ARG A 174 3.51 1.25 18.95
CA ARG A 174 4.50 0.28 19.41
C ARG A 174 4.82 -0.72 18.32
N GLN A 175 5.64 -1.71 18.66
CA GLN A 175 6.06 -2.73 17.72
C GLN A 175 4.95 -3.72 17.37
N ASP A 176 4.08 -4.01 18.33
CA ASP A 176 2.96 -4.93 18.17
C ASP A 176 1.88 -4.38 17.27
N ASN A 177 1.57 -3.09 17.37
CA ASN A 177 0.41 -2.50 16.73
C ASN A 177 0.72 -1.58 15.54
N VAL A 178 1.96 -1.53 15.06
CA VAL A 178 2.33 -0.80 13.83
C VAL A 178 2.90 -1.76 12.80
N ILE A 179 2.16 -1.94 11.71
CA ILE A 179 2.55 -2.72 10.55
C ILE A 179 2.99 -1.76 9.45
N LEU A 180 4.20 -1.99 8.92
CA LEU A 180 4.73 -1.25 7.79
C LEU A 180 4.93 -2.22 6.62
N SER A 181 4.26 -1.98 5.50
CA SER A 181 4.31 -2.78 4.29
C SER A 181 4.80 -1.95 3.12
N GLY A 182 5.70 -2.51 2.31
CA GLY A 182 6.07 -1.92 1.01
C GLY A 182 5.18 -2.49 -0.08
N THR A 183 4.75 -1.69 -1.05
CA THR A 183 3.99 -2.20 -2.21
C THR A 183 4.81 -3.12 -3.10
N HIS A 184 6.14 -3.05 -2.99
CA HIS A 184 7.10 -3.79 -3.79
C HIS A 184 7.33 -3.22 -5.20
N THR A 185 7.19 -1.90 -5.40
CA THR A 185 7.68 -1.25 -6.63
C THR A 185 9.19 -1.39 -6.80
N HIS A 186 9.63 -1.77 -8.00
CA HIS A 186 11.05 -1.84 -8.38
C HIS A 186 11.59 -0.52 -8.95
N SER A 187 10.78 0.55 -8.87
CA SER A 187 11.09 1.88 -9.42
C SER A 187 11.21 2.98 -8.35
N GLY A 188 11.48 2.60 -7.10
CA GLY A 188 11.74 3.54 -6.00
C GLY A 188 13.25 3.73 -5.71
N PRO A 189 13.68 4.87 -5.14
CA PRO A 189 15.08 5.10 -4.81
C PRO A 189 15.57 4.15 -3.70
N GLY A 190 16.76 3.58 -3.90
CA GLY A 190 17.41 2.67 -2.96
C GLY A 190 18.22 3.36 -1.86
N GLY A 191 19.09 2.57 -1.23
CA GLY A 191 20.04 3.06 -0.23
C GLY A 191 19.46 3.30 1.17
N TYR A 192 18.41 2.58 1.59
CA TYR A 192 17.77 2.74 2.92
C TYR A 192 17.85 1.47 3.80
N PHE A 193 18.76 0.54 3.48
CA PHE A 193 18.98 -0.70 4.23
C PHE A 193 20.16 -0.57 5.20
N GLN A 194 20.28 -1.52 6.13
CA GLN A 194 21.47 -1.65 7.02
C GLN A 194 22.32 -2.89 6.74
N TYR A 195 21.77 -3.91 6.08
CA TYR A 195 22.47 -5.17 5.83
C TYR A 195 23.27 -5.07 4.53
N THR A 196 24.52 -5.54 4.58
CA THR A 196 25.53 -5.40 3.52
C THR A 196 25.06 -5.91 2.16
N LEU A 197 24.29 -7.00 2.11
CA LEU A 197 23.75 -7.54 0.85
C LEU A 197 23.03 -6.47 0.02
N PHE A 198 22.18 -5.66 0.67
CA PHE A 198 21.41 -4.61 0.01
C PHE A 198 22.22 -3.33 -0.24
N TRP A 199 23.38 -3.17 0.41
CA TRP A 199 24.29 -2.05 0.15
C TRP A 199 25.06 -2.21 -1.16
N ILE A 200 25.31 -3.45 -1.61
CA ILE A 200 26.06 -3.72 -2.84
C ILE A 200 25.39 -3.03 -4.03
N THR A 201 24.08 -3.23 -4.19
CA THR A 201 23.30 -2.64 -5.30
C THR A 201 22.69 -1.29 -4.92
N GLY A 202 22.38 -1.08 -3.64
CA GLY A 202 21.90 0.21 -3.12
C GLY A 202 22.99 1.28 -2.98
N LYS A 203 24.25 0.98 -3.33
CA LYS A 203 25.42 1.87 -3.21
C LYS A 203 25.59 2.45 -1.80
N GLY A 204 25.36 1.62 -0.78
CA GLY A 204 25.46 2.00 0.63
C GLY A 204 24.21 2.65 1.21
N LEU A 205 24.38 3.46 2.26
CA LEU A 205 23.30 4.19 2.93
C LEU A 205 23.18 5.62 2.37
N ILE A 206 22.08 5.88 1.67
CA ILE A 206 21.72 7.18 1.13
C ILE A 206 20.73 7.82 2.10
N ARG A 207 21.26 8.63 3.03
CA ARG A 207 20.47 9.27 4.10
C ARG A 207 19.27 10.07 3.58
N PRO A 208 19.35 10.84 2.46
CA PRO A 208 18.18 11.50 1.90
C PRO A 208 17.03 10.55 1.56
N SER A 209 17.32 9.39 0.94
CA SER A 209 16.31 8.36 0.66
C SER A 209 15.67 7.82 1.93
N LEU A 210 16.50 7.42 2.91
CA LEU A 210 16.00 6.92 4.20
C LEU A 210 15.13 7.97 4.91
N ASN A 211 15.59 9.21 4.99
CA ASN A 211 14.90 10.28 5.69
C ASN A 211 13.57 10.64 5.03
N ALA A 212 13.51 10.69 3.70
CA ALA A 212 12.28 10.94 2.96
C ALA A 212 11.23 9.85 3.26
N ILE A 213 11.63 8.58 3.24
CA ILE A 213 10.72 7.46 3.53
C ILE A 213 10.26 7.49 5.00
N VAL A 214 11.20 7.65 5.95
CA VAL A 214 10.88 7.73 7.39
C VAL A 214 9.91 8.89 7.66
N ASN A 215 10.20 10.08 7.13
CA ASN A 215 9.38 11.27 7.38
C ASN A 215 8.00 11.14 6.71
N GLY A 216 7.92 10.60 5.50
CA GLY A 216 6.66 10.33 4.81
C GLY A 216 5.78 9.33 5.58
N ILE A 217 6.36 8.24 6.07
CA ILE A 217 5.63 7.26 6.90
C ILE A 217 5.10 7.92 8.17
N VAL A 218 5.97 8.57 8.95
CA VAL A 218 5.56 9.25 10.19
C VAL A 218 4.50 10.32 9.90
N LYS A 219 4.61 11.06 8.80
CA LYS A 219 3.64 12.10 8.44
C LYS A 219 2.28 11.50 8.00
N SER A 220 2.27 10.39 7.27
CA SER A 220 1.01 9.71 6.92
C SER A 220 0.26 9.22 8.17
N ILE A 221 0.99 8.66 9.14
CA ILE A 221 0.42 8.24 10.44
C ILE A 221 -0.07 9.45 11.24
N ASP A 222 0.68 10.56 11.23
CA ASP A 222 0.30 11.83 11.86
C ASP A 222 -1.02 12.38 11.31
N ILE A 223 -1.17 12.41 9.98
CA ILE A 223 -2.40 12.82 9.31
C ILE A 223 -3.56 11.89 9.68
N ALA A 224 -3.33 10.57 9.65
CA ALA A 224 -4.35 9.59 10.02
C ALA A 224 -4.79 9.74 11.49
N HIS A 225 -3.84 9.99 12.39
CA HIS A 225 -4.10 10.21 13.82
C HIS A 225 -4.95 11.47 14.06
N GLN A 226 -4.64 12.57 13.38
CA GLN A 226 -5.34 13.84 13.55
C GLN A 226 -6.75 13.83 12.94
N ASN A 227 -7.00 12.95 11.96
CA ASN A 227 -8.26 12.89 11.22
C ASN A 227 -9.11 11.65 11.58
N MET A 228 -8.94 11.10 12.78
CA MET A 228 -9.75 9.96 13.21
C MET A 228 -11.22 10.35 13.36
N LYS A 229 -12.11 9.50 12.86
CA LYS A 229 -13.56 9.66 12.94
C LYS A 229 -14.22 8.36 13.40
N ARG A 230 -15.38 8.46 14.04
CA ARG A 230 -16.23 7.28 14.29
C ARG A 230 -16.69 6.70 12.95
N GLY A 231 -16.58 5.40 12.77
CA GLY A 231 -16.88 4.76 11.50
C GLY A 231 -17.04 3.25 11.56
N ARG A 232 -17.19 2.67 10.36
CA ARG A 232 -17.44 1.24 10.12
C ARG A 232 -16.48 0.71 9.06
N LEU A 233 -16.19 -0.58 9.16
CA LEU A 233 -15.32 -1.31 8.25
C LEU A 233 -16.14 -2.34 7.47
N PHE A 234 -15.91 -2.44 6.16
CA PHE A 234 -16.57 -3.43 5.31
C PHE A 234 -15.54 -4.24 4.54
N ILE A 235 -15.72 -5.55 4.45
CA ILE A 235 -14.84 -6.43 3.70
C ILE A 235 -15.56 -6.99 2.46
N ASN A 236 -14.82 -7.17 1.38
CA ASN A 236 -15.31 -7.84 0.19
C ASN A 236 -14.18 -8.61 -0.50
N ARG A 237 -14.53 -9.61 -1.30
CA ARG A 237 -13.58 -10.48 -2.02
C ARG A 237 -14.03 -10.72 -3.45
N GLY A 238 -13.08 -10.82 -4.37
CA GLY A 238 -13.40 -11.18 -5.75
C GLY A 238 -12.18 -11.46 -6.60
N THR A 239 -12.41 -12.13 -7.73
CA THR A 239 -11.35 -12.58 -8.63
C THR A 239 -10.90 -11.47 -9.59
N VAL A 240 -9.60 -11.21 -9.65
CA VAL A 240 -8.95 -10.37 -10.66
C VAL A 240 -8.39 -11.27 -11.76
N GLU A 241 -8.86 -11.07 -12.98
CA GLU A 241 -8.40 -11.82 -14.15
C GLU A 241 -7.33 -11.03 -14.93
N ASN A 242 -6.58 -11.75 -15.78
CA ASN A 242 -5.66 -11.16 -16.78
C ASN A 242 -4.63 -10.17 -16.22
N SER A 243 -4.19 -10.38 -14.97
CA SER A 243 -3.30 -9.44 -14.27
C SER A 243 -2.05 -10.09 -13.68
N GLN A 244 -1.88 -11.41 -13.82
CA GLN A 244 -0.78 -12.15 -13.23
C GLN A 244 -0.48 -13.44 -14.00
N ILE A 245 0.79 -13.84 -13.96
CA ILE A 245 1.28 -15.16 -14.37
C ILE A 245 2.19 -15.71 -13.27
N ASN A 246 2.29 -17.03 -13.15
CA ASN A 246 3.28 -17.64 -12.29
C ASN A 246 4.63 -17.70 -13.02
N ARG A 247 5.65 -17.01 -12.48
CA ARG A 247 7.00 -16.94 -13.06
C ARG A 247 7.88 -18.17 -12.80
N SER A 248 7.41 -19.12 -12.00
CA SER A 248 8.08 -20.39 -11.67
C SER A 248 7.09 -21.56 -11.66
N PRO A 249 6.37 -21.82 -12.78
CA PRO A 249 5.25 -22.76 -12.80
C PRO A 249 5.69 -24.20 -12.54
N PHE A 250 6.90 -24.58 -12.96
CA PHE A 250 7.42 -25.93 -12.70
C PHE A 250 7.65 -26.18 -11.21
N SER A 251 8.18 -25.19 -10.48
CA SER A 251 8.32 -25.30 -9.01
C SER A 251 6.97 -25.39 -8.31
N TYR A 252 5.93 -24.74 -8.83
CA TYR A 252 4.58 -24.90 -8.31
C TYR A 252 4.07 -26.34 -8.50
N LEU A 253 4.40 -27.01 -9.61
CA LEU A 253 3.96 -28.39 -9.88
C LEU A 253 4.56 -29.43 -8.94
N GLU A 254 5.65 -29.10 -8.25
CA GLU A 254 6.28 -29.94 -7.22
C GLU A 254 5.47 -29.99 -5.91
N ASN A 255 4.51 -29.08 -5.71
CA ASN A 255 3.57 -29.19 -4.59
C ASN A 255 2.70 -30.45 -4.74
N PRO A 256 2.33 -31.13 -3.63
CA PRO A 256 1.50 -32.34 -3.67
C PRO A 256 0.25 -32.17 -4.55
N ALA A 257 -0.03 -33.15 -5.40
CA ALA A 257 -1.16 -33.08 -6.33
C ALA A 257 -2.50 -32.88 -5.60
N SER A 258 -2.68 -33.49 -4.43
CA SER A 258 -3.86 -33.34 -3.56
C SER A 258 -4.02 -31.94 -2.98
N GLU A 259 -2.92 -31.21 -2.80
CA GLU A 259 -2.96 -29.81 -2.40
C GLU A 259 -3.33 -28.92 -3.59
N ARG A 260 -2.64 -29.10 -4.73
CA ARG A 260 -2.89 -28.31 -5.94
C ARG A 260 -4.32 -28.42 -6.44
N SER A 261 -4.95 -29.60 -6.32
CA SER A 261 -6.36 -29.79 -6.72
C SER A 261 -7.36 -29.01 -5.88
N ARG A 262 -6.95 -28.39 -4.77
CA ARG A 262 -7.80 -27.51 -3.94
C ARG A 262 -7.88 -26.09 -4.50
N TYR A 263 -7.06 -25.74 -5.49
CA TYR A 263 -6.97 -24.42 -6.08
C TYR A 263 -7.28 -24.49 -7.59
N SER A 264 -7.93 -23.46 -8.12
CA SER A 264 -8.29 -23.39 -9.54
C SER A 264 -7.17 -22.85 -10.44
N SER A 265 -6.09 -22.31 -9.86
CA SER A 265 -4.98 -21.67 -10.57
C SER A 265 -3.67 -21.84 -9.81
N ASN A 266 -2.54 -21.62 -10.49
CA ASN A 266 -1.20 -21.55 -9.89
C ASN A 266 -0.82 -20.12 -9.45
N THR A 267 -1.82 -19.26 -9.33
CA THR A 267 -1.73 -17.85 -8.96
C THR A 267 -2.94 -17.49 -8.10
N ASP A 268 -2.73 -16.67 -7.07
CA ASP A 268 -3.82 -16.22 -6.19
C ASP A 268 -4.60 -15.09 -6.85
N LYS A 269 -5.72 -15.45 -7.49
CA LYS A 269 -6.56 -14.48 -8.20
C LYS A 269 -7.51 -13.69 -7.30
N GLU A 270 -7.65 -14.06 -6.04
CA GLU A 270 -8.53 -13.36 -5.11
C GLU A 270 -7.91 -12.01 -4.68
N MET A 271 -8.67 -10.94 -4.88
CA MET A 271 -8.47 -9.66 -4.21
C MET A 271 -9.34 -9.61 -2.96
N VAL A 272 -8.75 -9.23 -1.83
CA VAL A 272 -9.47 -8.88 -0.61
C VAL A 272 -9.47 -7.36 -0.46
N MET A 273 -10.63 -6.76 -0.24
CA MET A 273 -10.78 -5.31 -0.11
C MET A 273 -11.42 -4.98 1.24
N LEU A 274 -10.82 -4.05 1.98
CA LEU A 274 -11.35 -3.49 3.22
C LEU A 274 -11.67 -2.00 3.01
N LYS A 275 -12.96 -1.65 3.11
CA LYS A 275 -13.51 -0.30 2.96
C LYS A 275 -13.73 0.35 4.32
N MET A 276 -13.43 1.64 4.41
CA MET A 276 -13.61 2.46 5.61
C MET A 276 -14.59 3.59 5.30
N VAL A 277 -15.64 3.71 6.11
CA VAL A 277 -16.63 4.81 6.02
C VAL A 277 -16.85 5.38 7.41
N ASP A 278 -17.15 6.67 7.50
CA ASP A 278 -17.55 7.27 8.77
C ASP A 278 -19.02 6.95 9.12
N GLU A 279 -19.44 7.38 10.30
CA GLU A 279 -20.81 7.17 10.82
C GLU A 279 -21.90 7.79 9.93
N ASN A 280 -21.56 8.85 9.17
CA ASN A 280 -22.47 9.51 8.23
C ASN A 280 -22.47 8.83 6.85
N GLY A 281 -21.70 7.75 6.68
CA GLY A 281 -21.52 7.06 5.40
C GLY A 281 -20.56 7.77 4.45
N GLN A 282 -19.84 8.80 4.91
CA GLN A 282 -18.78 9.42 4.10
C GLN A 282 -17.63 8.42 3.93
N GLU A 283 -17.18 8.30 2.70
CA GLU A 283 -16.07 7.43 2.33
C GLU A 283 -14.73 7.99 2.87
N LEU A 284 -13.99 7.18 3.62
CA LEU A 284 -12.69 7.57 4.19
C LEU A 284 -11.52 7.00 3.37
N GLY A 285 -11.60 5.72 3.00
CA GLY A 285 -10.53 5.06 2.26
C GLY A 285 -10.74 3.56 2.13
N LEU A 286 -9.76 2.89 1.52
CA LEU A 286 -9.74 1.44 1.39
C LEU A 286 -8.33 0.86 1.40
N ILE A 287 -8.24 -0.43 1.71
CA ILE A 287 -7.06 -1.26 1.49
C ILE A 287 -7.44 -2.40 0.56
N SER A 288 -6.63 -2.68 -0.46
CA SER A 288 -6.80 -3.85 -1.35
C SER A 288 -5.56 -4.74 -1.31
N TRP A 289 -5.72 -5.99 -0.91
CA TRP A 289 -4.69 -7.02 -0.99
C TRP A 289 -4.89 -7.85 -2.24
N PHE A 290 -3.87 -7.90 -3.09
CA PHE A 290 -3.85 -8.68 -4.32
C PHE A 290 -2.41 -9.08 -4.67
N ALA A 291 -2.20 -10.35 -5.04
CA ALA A 291 -0.88 -10.91 -5.29
C ALA A 291 -0.41 -10.62 -6.73
N VAL A 292 0.43 -9.61 -6.91
CA VAL A 292 1.11 -9.31 -8.18
C VAL A 292 2.41 -8.56 -7.90
N HIS A 293 3.46 -8.82 -8.67
CA HIS A 293 4.69 -8.04 -8.56
C HIS A 293 4.53 -6.70 -9.29
N PRO A 294 4.85 -5.56 -8.65
CA PRO A 294 4.94 -4.26 -9.32
C PRO A 294 6.28 -4.10 -10.05
N VAL A 295 6.37 -4.84 -11.16
CA VAL A 295 7.52 -4.94 -12.08
C VAL A 295 7.07 -4.71 -13.54
N SER A 296 5.95 -4.02 -13.74
CA SER A 296 5.51 -3.65 -15.09
C SER A 296 6.50 -2.67 -15.74
N MET A 297 7.11 -1.80 -14.95
CA MET A 297 8.27 -1.00 -15.32
C MET A 297 9.54 -1.83 -15.14
N ASN A 298 10.13 -2.27 -16.25
CA ASN A 298 11.28 -3.18 -16.25
C ASN A 298 12.59 -2.50 -15.79
N ASN A 299 13.70 -3.25 -15.80
CA ASN A 299 15.01 -2.77 -15.35
C ASN A 299 15.70 -1.74 -16.27
N THR A 300 15.12 -1.40 -17.43
CA THR A 300 15.61 -0.30 -18.30
C THR A 300 14.93 1.03 -17.97
N ASN A 301 13.96 1.05 -17.06
CA ASN A 301 13.36 2.28 -16.55
C ASN A 301 14.33 3.03 -15.62
N HIS A 302 14.36 4.36 -15.78
CA HIS A 302 15.12 5.29 -14.94
C HIS A 302 14.23 6.33 -14.23
N LEU A 303 12.91 6.26 -14.38
CA LEU A 303 11.98 7.22 -13.79
C LEU A 303 11.40 6.67 -12.48
N VAL A 304 11.45 7.46 -11.41
CA VAL A 304 10.81 7.09 -10.13
C VAL A 304 9.29 6.98 -10.30
N ASN A 305 8.71 5.85 -9.87
CA ASN A 305 7.27 5.59 -9.93
C ASN A 305 6.82 4.45 -8.99
N SER A 306 5.52 4.38 -8.72
CA SER A 306 4.89 3.35 -7.88
C SER A 306 4.30 2.16 -8.65
N ASP A 307 4.66 2.01 -9.94
CA ASP A 307 4.33 0.89 -10.82
C ASP A 307 2.81 0.60 -10.88
N ASN A 308 2.41 -0.64 -11.19
CA ASN A 308 1.03 -1.01 -11.51
C ASN A 308 0.06 -0.85 -10.32
N VAL A 309 0.43 -1.30 -9.12
CA VAL A 309 -0.38 -1.15 -7.90
C VAL A 309 -0.45 0.30 -7.41
N GLY A 310 0.61 1.08 -7.64
CA GLY A 310 0.61 2.51 -7.41
C GLY A 310 -0.31 3.25 -8.38
N TYR A 311 -0.31 2.85 -9.65
CA TYR A 311 -1.23 3.38 -10.65
C TYR A 311 -2.69 3.02 -10.33
N ALA A 312 -2.96 1.80 -9.84
CA ALA A 312 -4.27 1.40 -9.37
C ALA A 312 -4.75 2.30 -8.20
N SER A 313 -3.86 2.58 -7.25
CA SER A 313 -4.12 3.50 -6.14
C SER A 313 -4.40 4.92 -6.62
N TYR A 314 -3.60 5.41 -7.57
CA TYR A 314 -3.78 6.71 -8.21
C TYR A 314 -5.16 6.84 -8.86
N LEU A 315 -5.61 5.85 -9.64
CA LEU A 315 -6.92 5.88 -10.30
C LEU A 315 -8.06 5.97 -9.27
N PHE A 316 -7.97 5.20 -8.19
CA PHE A 316 -8.98 5.21 -7.14
C PHE A 316 -9.03 6.55 -6.41
N GLU A 317 -7.86 7.08 -6.04
CA GLU A 317 -7.75 8.38 -5.38
C GLU A 317 -8.28 9.51 -6.28
N GLN A 318 -7.99 9.46 -7.58
CA GLN A 318 -8.48 10.45 -8.55
C GLN A 318 -9.99 10.41 -8.76
N GLU A 319 -10.57 9.22 -8.77
CA GLU A 319 -12.02 9.07 -8.88
C GLU A 319 -12.76 9.65 -7.67
N LYS A 320 -12.24 9.40 -6.46
CA LYS A 320 -12.90 9.82 -5.21
C LYS A 320 -12.60 11.27 -4.83
N ASN A 321 -11.43 11.80 -5.18
CA ASN A 321 -11.01 13.16 -4.86
C ASN A 321 -11.16 14.11 -6.07
N LYS A 322 -12.31 14.11 -6.74
CA LYS A 322 -12.55 14.96 -7.92
C LYS A 322 -12.30 16.43 -7.61
N GLY A 323 -11.58 17.11 -8.50
CA GLY A 323 -11.20 18.51 -8.31
C GLY A 323 -9.98 18.71 -7.42
N MET A 324 -9.51 17.67 -6.73
CA MET A 324 -8.19 17.67 -6.13
C MET A 324 -7.20 17.10 -7.12
N LEU A 325 -6.13 17.84 -7.27
CA LEU A 325 -4.97 17.39 -7.97
C LEU A 325 -4.36 16.22 -7.05
N PRO A 326 -3.86 15.04 -7.50
CA PRO A 326 -3.20 13.97 -6.72
C PRO A 326 -1.81 14.40 -6.26
N GLY A 327 -1.70 14.51 -4.93
CA GLY A 327 -0.64 15.31 -4.29
C GLY A 327 -0.71 16.80 -4.65
N GLU A 328 -1.73 17.17 -5.42
CA GLU A 328 -1.83 18.18 -6.46
C GLU A 328 -1.20 17.88 -7.90
N VAL A 329 -1.81 17.02 -8.82
CA VAL A 329 -1.50 16.69 -10.30
C VAL A 329 -0.94 17.86 -11.14
N ARG A 330 -0.10 17.63 -12.17
CA ARG A 330 -0.14 16.57 -13.24
C ARG A 330 1.24 16.27 -13.85
N VAL A 331 1.44 15.07 -14.43
CA VAL A 331 2.60 14.74 -15.32
C VAL A 331 2.19 13.83 -16.50
N LEU A 332 2.88 14.00 -17.64
CA LEU A 332 2.74 13.38 -18.98
C LEU A 332 3.77 12.23 -19.22
N PRO A 333 3.62 11.38 -20.25
CA PRO A 333 4.49 10.21 -20.47
C PRO A 333 5.61 10.42 -21.51
N SER A 334 6.66 9.59 -21.48
CA SER A 334 7.63 9.43 -22.58
C SER A 334 8.14 7.97 -22.71
N HIS A 335 8.29 7.52 -23.97
CA HIS A 335 8.69 6.19 -24.46
C HIS A 335 10.14 5.79 -24.17
N PHE A 336 10.47 4.47 -24.15
CA PHE A 336 11.65 3.85 -24.82
C PHE A 336 11.63 2.29 -24.79
N ARG A 337 12.51 1.67 -25.61
CA ARG A 337 12.40 0.38 -26.35
C ARG A 337 12.88 -0.92 -25.63
N ASN A 338 12.39 -2.05 -26.16
CA ASN A 338 12.64 -3.45 -25.79
C ASN A 338 14.11 -3.94 -25.92
N ALA A 339 14.54 -4.76 -24.96
CA ALA A 339 15.74 -5.59 -25.04
C ALA A 339 15.37 -7.10 -25.15
N LYS A 340 16.12 -7.86 -25.96
CA LYS A 340 15.93 -9.30 -26.18
C LYS A 340 16.86 -10.13 -25.29
N MET A 341 16.31 -10.74 -24.25
CA MET A 341 16.78 -11.94 -23.52
C MET A 341 15.51 -12.66 -23.00
N CYS A 342 15.60 -13.79 -22.29
CA CYS A 342 14.43 -14.49 -21.70
C CYS A 342 13.73 -13.62 -20.63
N MET A 343 12.98 -12.63 -21.09
CA MET A 343 12.23 -11.68 -20.29
C MET A 343 10.75 -11.80 -20.65
N ALA A 344 9.89 -11.84 -19.63
CA ALA A 344 8.46 -11.72 -19.84
C ALA A 344 8.12 -10.28 -20.26
N MET A 345 7.21 -10.13 -21.22
CA MET A 345 6.69 -8.84 -21.63
C MET A 345 5.27 -8.66 -21.09
N GLY A 346 4.96 -7.45 -20.66
CA GLY A 346 3.60 -7.08 -20.25
C GLY A 346 2.63 -7.01 -21.44
N PRO A 347 1.32 -6.82 -21.17
CA PRO A 347 0.28 -6.88 -22.19
C PRO A 347 0.20 -5.62 -23.08
N GLY A 348 0.88 -4.54 -22.73
CA GLY A 348 0.83 -3.27 -23.47
C GLY A 348 1.84 -3.18 -24.60
N ASN A 349 1.75 -2.10 -25.38
CA ASN A 349 2.73 -1.82 -26.45
C ASN A 349 4.13 -1.50 -25.90
N ASP A 350 4.18 -0.97 -24.68
CA ASP A 350 5.41 -0.69 -23.93
C ASP A 350 5.20 -0.95 -22.42
N MET A 351 6.23 -0.65 -21.61
CA MET A 351 6.18 -0.84 -20.16
C MET A 351 5.20 0.12 -19.46
N PHE A 352 4.98 1.33 -19.98
CA PHE A 352 4.06 2.31 -19.40
C PHE A 352 2.62 1.87 -19.65
N ASP A 353 2.33 1.43 -20.87
CA ASP A 353 1.03 0.89 -21.25
C ASP A 353 0.74 -0.42 -20.51
N SER A 354 1.75 -1.28 -20.34
CA SER A 354 1.64 -2.48 -19.50
C SER A 354 1.31 -2.13 -18.04
N THR A 355 2.01 -1.14 -17.47
CA THR A 355 1.75 -0.63 -16.11
C THR A 355 0.32 -0.10 -15.98
N ARG A 356 -0.13 0.66 -17.00
CA ARG A 356 -1.48 1.21 -17.07
C ARG A 356 -2.54 0.10 -17.14
N ILE A 357 -2.40 -0.88 -18.03
CA ILE A 357 -3.36 -1.97 -18.23
C ILE A 357 -3.50 -2.80 -16.95
N ILE A 358 -2.39 -3.23 -16.37
CA ILE A 358 -2.41 -4.05 -15.15
C ILE A 358 -2.98 -3.25 -13.97
N GLY A 359 -2.52 -2.01 -13.78
CA GLY A 359 -3.05 -1.15 -12.73
C GLY A 359 -4.55 -0.85 -12.89
N GLN A 360 -5.02 -0.67 -14.13
CA GLN A 360 -6.44 -0.45 -14.43
C GLN A 360 -7.28 -1.69 -14.12
N ASN A 361 -6.83 -2.90 -14.44
CA ASN A 361 -7.54 -4.14 -14.10
C ASN A 361 -7.72 -4.30 -12.58
N ILE A 362 -6.66 -4.04 -11.82
CA ILE A 362 -6.67 -4.07 -10.35
C ILE A 362 -7.65 -3.03 -9.81
N TYR A 363 -7.54 -1.77 -10.29
CA TYR A 363 -8.44 -0.70 -9.90
C TYR A 363 -9.91 -1.00 -10.20
N LEU A 364 -10.23 -1.51 -11.40
CA LEU A 364 -11.61 -1.82 -11.79
C LEU A 364 -12.23 -2.87 -10.85
N LYS A 365 -11.47 -3.91 -10.50
CA LYS A 365 -11.96 -4.91 -9.53
C LYS A 365 -12.10 -4.33 -8.13
N ALA A 366 -11.13 -3.55 -7.67
CA ALA A 366 -11.21 -2.88 -6.37
C ALA A 366 -12.42 -1.97 -6.27
N ARG A 367 -12.71 -1.18 -7.32
CA ARG A 367 -13.89 -0.30 -7.41
C ARG A 367 -15.18 -1.10 -7.35
N GLU A 368 -15.28 -2.16 -8.15
CA GLU A 368 -16.45 -3.05 -8.11
C GLU A 368 -16.70 -3.62 -6.71
N LEU A 369 -15.64 -4.14 -6.06
CA LEU A 369 -15.74 -4.70 -4.71
C LEU A 369 -16.11 -3.63 -3.68
N TYR A 370 -15.59 -2.42 -3.84
CA TYR A 370 -15.82 -1.28 -2.95
C TYR A 370 -17.26 -0.77 -3.00
N GLU A 371 -17.85 -0.72 -4.20
CA GLU A 371 -19.26 -0.36 -4.40
C GLU A 371 -20.21 -1.42 -3.84
N LYS A 372 -19.84 -2.69 -3.97
CA LYS A 372 -20.65 -3.84 -3.55
C LYS A 372 -20.37 -4.35 -2.13
N ALA A 373 -19.52 -3.68 -1.35
CA ALA A 373 -19.16 -4.13 -0.01
C ALA A 373 -20.30 -3.93 0.99
N TYR A 374 -20.83 -5.03 1.54
CA TYR A 374 -21.91 -5.03 2.53
C TYR A 374 -21.56 -5.80 3.82
N GLN A 375 -20.57 -6.69 3.78
CA GLN A 375 -20.18 -7.46 4.96
C GLN A 375 -19.39 -6.57 5.92
N GLU A 376 -20.03 -6.16 7.01
CA GLU A 376 -19.38 -5.37 8.06
C GLU A 376 -18.37 -6.22 8.85
N VAL A 377 -17.23 -5.62 9.17
CA VAL A 377 -16.22 -6.19 10.06
C VAL A 377 -16.47 -5.64 11.46
N THR A 378 -16.67 -6.52 12.43
CA THR A 378 -16.88 -6.18 13.84
C THR A 378 -16.05 -7.11 14.74
N GLY A 379 -15.86 -6.72 16.00
CA GLY A 379 -15.10 -7.48 16.99
C GLY A 379 -13.89 -6.71 17.55
N PRO A 380 -13.22 -7.28 18.56
CA PRO A 380 -12.16 -6.60 19.28
C PRO A 380 -10.88 -6.45 18.43
N LEU A 381 -10.18 -5.34 18.63
CA LEU A 381 -8.82 -5.18 18.10
C LEU A 381 -7.81 -5.95 18.95
N SER A 382 -6.84 -6.57 18.28
CA SER A 382 -5.73 -7.25 18.92
C SER A 382 -4.47 -7.15 18.07
N SER A 383 -3.31 -7.19 18.72
CA SER A 383 -1.99 -7.13 18.09
C SER A 383 -1.02 -8.03 18.84
N ALA A 384 -0.13 -8.69 18.08
CA ALA A 384 0.95 -9.51 18.64
C ALA A 384 2.21 -9.34 17.79
N HIS A 385 3.37 -9.30 18.44
CA HIS A 385 4.65 -9.19 17.77
C HIS A 385 5.73 -9.93 18.54
N GLN A 386 6.64 -10.55 17.80
CA GLN A 386 7.81 -11.22 18.36
C GLN A 386 9.00 -11.05 17.41
N TRP A 387 10.17 -10.73 17.96
CA TRP A 387 11.42 -10.92 17.23
C TRP A 387 11.86 -12.37 17.36
N VAL A 388 12.16 -12.98 16.20
CA VAL A 388 12.55 -14.38 16.13
C VAL A 388 13.94 -14.49 15.50
N ASN A 389 14.82 -15.27 16.13
CA ASN A 389 16.09 -15.62 15.53
C ASN A 389 15.89 -16.71 14.47
N MET A 390 15.62 -16.31 13.23
CA MET A 390 15.36 -17.23 12.11
C MET A 390 16.56 -18.13 11.75
N SER A 391 17.76 -17.90 12.29
CA SER A 391 18.91 -18.80 12.07
C SER A 391 18.90 -20.03 12.98
N ASP A 392 17.97 -20.11 13.93
CA ASP A 392 18.00 -21.09 15.02
C ASP A 392 16.60 -21.58 15.45
N VAL A 393 15.65 -21.64 14.52
CA VAL A 393 14.27 -22.07 14.82
C VAL A 393 14.15 -23.58 14.64
N SER A 394 13.65 -24.27 15.66
CA SER A 394 13.26 -25.68 15.56
C SER A 394 11.84 -25.77 14.99
N VAL A 395 11.65 -26.60 13.97
CA VAL A 395 10.38 -26.79 13.26
C VAL A 395 9.97 -28.24 13.35
N GLU A 396 8.85 -28.50 14.00
CA GLU A 396 8.27 -29.83 14.08
C GLU A 396 7.48 -30.12 12.80
N LEU A 397 7.93 -31.12 12.01
CA LEU A 397 7.22 -31.55 10.80
C LEU A 397 6.13 -32.57 11.14
N ASN A 398 6.35 -33.37 12.17
CA ASN A 398 5.40 -34.27 12.80
C ASN A 398 5.89 -34.64 14.22
N ALA A 399 5.08 -35.39 14.96
CA ALA A 399 5.33 -35.78 16.35
C ALA A 399 6.68 -36.46 16.62
N THR A 400 7.36 -36.97 15.60
CA THR A 400 8.64 -37.69 15.71
C THR A 400 9.80 -37.03 14.97
N HIS A 401 9.54 -35.98 14.19
CA HIS A 401 10.54 -35.40 13.30
C HIS A 401 10.58 -33.89 13.42
N THR A 402 11.67 -33.39 14.00
CA THR A 402 11.97 -31.98 14.12
C THR A 402 13.17 -31.63 13.26
N VAL A 403 13.02 -30.60 12.43
CA VAL A 403 14.10 -30.01 11.64
C VAL A 403 14.46 -28.64 12.19
N LYS A 404 15.50 -28.02 11.64
CA LYS A 404 16.00 -26.73 12.08
C LYS A 404 16.21 -25.79 10.91
N THR A 405 15.92 -24.51 11.09
CA THR A 405 16.24 -23.50 10.08
C THR A 405 17.75 -23.30 9.96
N CYS A 406 18.17 -22.77 8.81
CA CYS A 406 19.58 -22.54 8.50
C CYS A 406 19.96 -21.07 8.73
N LYS A 407 21.27 -20.81 8.88
CA LYS A 407 21.81 -19.46 8.66
C LYS A 407 21.49 -19.00 7.23
N PRO A 408 21.25 -17.69 7.00
CA PRO A 408 20.89 -17.19 5.68
C PRO A 408 22.01 -17.44 4.67
N ALA A 409 21.65 -18.06 3.54
CA ALA A 409 22.53 -18.32 2.41
C ALA A 409 21.73 -18.13 1.11
N LEU A 410 22.42 -17.72 0.04
CA LEU A 410 21.81 -17.54 -1.28
C LEU A 410 22.31 -18.64 -2.21
N GLY A 411 21.37 -19.39 -2.80
CA GLY A 411 21.69 -20.39 -3.81
C GLY A 411 22.15 -19.76 -5.12
N TYR A 412 22.77 -20.54 -6.01
CA TYR A 412 23.29 -20.06 -7.29
C TYR A 412 22.25 -19.32 -8.14
N SER A 413 21.01 -19.82 -8.15
CA SER A 413 19.92 -19.22 -8.93
C SER A 413 19.52 -17.84 -8.44
N PHE A 414 19.97 -17.37 -7.27
CA PHE A 414 19.84 -15.96 -6.87
C PHE A 414 20.47 -15.03 -7.92
N ALA A 415 21.66 -15.37 -8.41
CA ALA A 415 22.35 -14.56 -9.41
C ALA A 415 21.73 -14.65 -10.81
N ALA A 416 20.82 -15.60 -11.05
CA ALA A 416 20.12 -15.74 -12.33
C ALA A 416 18.98 -14.73 -12.52
N GLY A 417 18.56 -14.06 -11.44
CA GLY A 417 17.38 -13.20 -11.46
C GLY A 417 16.12 -13.99 -11.82
N THR A 418 15.17 -13.31 -12.45
CA THR A 418 13.90 -13.91 -12.88
C THR A 418 13.56 -13.51 -14.32
N ILE A 419 12.42 -13.97 -14.84
CA ILE A 419 11.92 -13.52 -16.14
C ILE A 419 11.48 -12.05 -16.14
N ASP A 420 11.26 -11.44 -14.97
CA ASP A 420 10.86 -10.03 -14.85
C ASP A 420 12.09 -9.08 -14.90
N GLY A 421 13.26 -9.63 -14.60
CA GLY A 421 14.55 -8.95 -14.60
C GLY A 421 15.65 -9.99 -14.47
N VAL A 422 16.34 -10.23 -15.59
CA VAL A 422 17.41 -11.24 -15.65
C VAL A 422 18.59 -10.80 -14.79
N GLY A 423 19.19 -11.76 -14.10
CA GLY A 423 20.38 -11.53 -13.30
C GLY A 423 21.65 -11.41 -14.16
N ALA A 424 22.77 -11.16 -13.48
CA ALA A 424 24.06 -10.98 -14.12
C ALA A 424 24.80 -12.32 -14.35
N PHE A 425 25.87 -12.28 -15.15
CA PHE A 425 26.87 -13.36 -15.29
C PHE A 425 26.33 -14.71 -15.78
N ASN A 426 25.23 -14.72 -16.54
CA ASN A 426 24.69 -15.90 -17.24
C ASN A 426 24.35 -17.09 -16.33
N PHE A 427 24.02 -16.83 -15.06
CA PHE A 427 23.47 -17.82 -14.15
C PHE A 427 22.08 -18.24 -14.64
N THR A 428 21.70 -19.50 -14.38
CA THR A 428 20.39 -20.05 -14.75
C THR A 428 19.59 -20.46 -13.51
N GLN A 429 18.28 -20.30 -13.58
CA GLN A 429 17.37 -20.80 -12.56
C GLN A 429 17.32 -22.34 -12.58
N GLY A 430 17.01 -22.96 -11.43
CA GLY A 430 16.92 -24.42 -11.31
C GLY A 430 18.26 -25.15 -11.20
N ASN A 431 19.36 -24.44 -10.90
CA ASN A 431 20.65 -25.08 -10.73
C ASN A 431 20.77 -25.74 -9.34
N LEU A 432 20.70 -27.06 -9.31
CA LEU A 432 20.84 -27.89 -8.10
C LEU A 432 22.29 -28.38 -7.88
N GLY A 433 23.20 -28.13 -8.83
CA GLY A 433 24.59 -28.59 -8.77
C GLY A 433 25.59 -27.46 -8.51
N SER A 434 26.65 -27.76 -7.76
CA SER A 434 27.82 -26.88 -7.67
C SER A 434 28.69 -27.04 -8.93
N ARG A 435 28.83 -26.00 -9.75
CA ARG A 435 29.95 -25.95 -10.71
C ARG A 435 31.23 -25.67 -9.92
N CYS A 436 32.26 -26.50 -10.08
CA CYS A 436 33.53 -26.41 -9.35
C CYS A 436 34.23 -25.03 -9.42
N GLN A 437 33.86 -24.16 -10.36
CA GLN A 437 34.42 -22.81 -10.50
C GLN A 437 33.89 -21.77 -9.51
N TYR A 438 32.72 -21.99 -8.90
CA TYR A 438 32.08 -21.00 -8.01
C TYR A 438 31.77 -21.64 -6.66
N GLY A 439 32.76 -22.12 -5.92
CA GLY A 439 32.56 -22.73 -4.60
C GLY A 439 31.68 -21.88 -3.68
N PHE A 440 30.89 -22.54 -2.82
CA PHE A 440 29.93 -21.97 -1.86
C PHE A 440 30.27 -20.55 -1.40
N ILE A 441 29.49 -19.55 -1.84
CA ILE A 441 29.56 -18.19 -1.29
C ILE A 441 28.77 -18.18 0.02
N GLN A 442 29.40 -18.61 1.10
CA GLN A 442 28.88 -18.38 2.44
C GLN A 442 29.24 -16.93 2.84
N MET A 443 28.26 -16.01 2.79
CA MET A 443 28.47 -14.65 3.30
C MET A 443 28.58 -14.69 4.84
N GLY A 444 29.79 -14.93 5.33
CA GLY A 444 30.03 -15.06 6.76
C GLY A 444 31.50 -15.19 7.12
N ARG A 445 32.28 -14.13 6.91
CA ARG A 445 33.40 -13.66 7.76
C ARG A 445 34.06 -12.47 7.06
N THR A 446 34.04 -11.33 7.76
CA THR A 446 34.99 -10.21 7.67
C THR A 446 36.02 -10.30 6.55
N TRP A 447 35.84 -9.54 5.48
CA TRP A 447 36.98 -9.09 4.67
C TRP A 447 37.80 -8.16 5.54
N GLY A 448 39.02 -8.58 5.87
CA GLY A 448 39.94 -7.88 6.75
C GLY A 448 40.18 -6.45 6.27
N ILE A 449 39.91 -5.50 7.16
CA ILE A 449 40.45 -4.15 7.10
C ILE A 449 41.98 -4.31 7.19
N PRO A 450 42.79 -3.79 6.25
CA PRO A 450 44.23 -3.73 6.44
C PRO A 450 44.49 -2.87 7.68
N GLN A 451 45.10 -3.45 8.71
CA GLN A 451 45.60 -2.68 9.84
C GLN A 451 46.58 -1.64 9.30
N ILE A 452 46.23 -0.36 9.47
CA ILE A 452 47.16 0.75 9.36
C ILE A 452 48.05 0.62 10.60
N ASP A 453 49.27 0.14 10.39
CA ASP A 453 50.27 0.00 11.42
C ASP A 453 50.79 1.39 11.82
N SER A 454 50.40 1.84 13.00
CA SER A 454 50.85 3.08 13.60
C SER A 454 52.14 2.81 14.38
N ASN A 455 53.31 3.00 13.75
CA ASN A 455 54.54 3.25 14.49
C ASN A 455 55.47 4.21 13.75
N PRO A 456 55.64 5.46 14.23
CA PRO A 456 56.58 6.40 13.69
C PRO A 456 57.93 6.21 14.39
N GLN A 457 58.91 5.62 13.70
CA GLN A 457 60.36 5.90 13.83
C GLN A 457 61.18 4.76 13.21
N ARG A 458 61.75 5.00 12.03
CA ARG A 458 63.22 5.04 11.84
C ARG A 458 63.58 5.36 10.40
N HIS A 459 64.55 6.26 10.33
CA HIS A 459 65.18 6.82 9.15
C HIS A 459 65.92 5.82 8.26
N LEU A 460 65.97 6.19 6.97
CA LEU A 460 67.11 6.07 6.03
C LEU A 460 67.62 4.66 5.68
N ARG A 461 67.41 4.24 4.41
CA ARG A 461 68.46 4.05 3.38
C ARG A 461 67.92 3.39 2.10
N THR A 462 68.03 4.14 1.00
CA THR A 462 68.56 3.79 -0.34
C THR A 462 68.45 2.36 -0.91
N SER A 463 67.87 2.30 -2.12
CA SER A 463 68.45 1.79 -3.40
C SER A 463 67.85 0.54 -4.07
N THR A 464 67.42 0.81 -5.32
CA THR A 464 67.59 0.01 -6.56
C THR A 464 66.82 -1.29 -6.76
N ALA A 465 65.85 -1.20 -7.69
CA ALA A 465 65.71 -1.99 -8.92
C ALA A 465 66.34 -3.39 -8.97
N ARG A 466 65.47 -4.39 -9.19
CA ARG A 466 65.44 -5.24 -10.40
C ARG A 466 64.04 -5.80 -10.59
#